data_AF-A0A6L6JAN6-F1
#
_entry.id   AF-A0A6L6JAN6-F1
#
_cell.length_a   1.000
_cell.length_b   1.000
_cell.length_c   1.000
_cell.angle_alpha   90.00
_cell.angle_beta   90.00
_cell.angle_gamma   90.00
#
_symmetry.space_group_name_H-M   'P 1'
#
loop_
_entity.id
_entity.type
_entity.pdbx_description
1 polymer ?
#
loop_
_entity_poly.entity_id
_entity_poly.type
_entity_poly.pdbx_seq_one_letter_code
_entity_poly.pdbx_strand_id
1 'polypeptide(L)' 'MDAASAMVGLTIAGEYRPGVARFLAVAAEMAAILEAVPLDDAELALAPVYRPPFPKAEHA' A
#
# COMPACT_ATOMS: atom_id res chain seq x y z
N MET A 1 2.84 -14.35 2.28
CA MET A 1 2.02 -14.59 1.08
C MET A 1 0.74 -15.35 1.44
N ASP A 2 0.82 -16.58 1.96
CA ASP A 2 -0.37 -17.43 2.18
C ASP A 2 -1.42 -16.84 3.13
N ALA A 3 -0.99 -16.33 4.29
CA ALA A 3 -1.90 -15.66 5.22
C ALA A 3 -2.56 -14.44 4.56
N ALA A 4 -1.77 -13.61 3.86
CA ALA A 4 -2.26 -12.41 3.20
C ALA A 4 -3.26 -12.72 2.07
N SER A 5 -2.97 -13.70 1.22
CA SER A 5 -3.86 -14.08 0.13
C SER A 5 -5.17 -14.69 0.66
N ALA A 6 -5.10 -15.50 1.72
CA ALA A 6 -6.29 -16.03 2.39
C ALA A 6 -7.16 -14.93 3.02
N MET A 7 -6.56 -13.95 3.69
CA MET A 7 -7.29 -12.82 4.30
C MET A 7 -8.11 -12.02 3.29
N VAL A 8 -7.63 -11.90 2.05
CA VAL A 8 -8.32 -11.15 0.98
C VAL A 8 -9.13 -12.06 0.04
N GLY A 9 -9.28 -13.35 0.36
CA GLY A 9 -10.02 -14.30 -0.47
C GLY A 9 -9.39 -14.58 -1.84
N LEU A 10 -8.09 -14.34 -2.01
CA LEU A 10 -7.37 -14.58 -3.25
C LEU A 10 -6.70 -15.95 -3.23
N THR A 11 -7.15 -16.84 -4.12
CA THR A 11 -6.53 -18.16 -4.31
C THR A 11 -5.35 -18.06 -5.28
N ILE A 12 -4.17 -18.53 -4.86
CA ILE A 12 -2.97 -18.61 -5.70
C ILE A 12 -2.75 -20.07 -6.07
N ALA A 13 -3.00 -20.43 -7.33
CA ALA A 13 -2.74 -21.77 -7.82
C ALA A 13 -1.25 -22.14 -7.69
N GLY A 14 -0.98 -23.42 -7.41
CA GLY A 14 0.37 -23.92 -7.13
C GLY A 14 1.40 -23.54 -8.20
N GLU A 15 1.00 -23.60 -9.47
CA GLU A 15 1.82 -23.25 -10.64
C GLU A 15 2.29 -21.78 -10.66
N TYR A 16 1.54 -20.85 -10.08
CA TYR A 16 1.88 -19.43 -10.07
C TYR A 16 2.70 -19.01 -8.86
N ARG A 17 2.79 -19.84 -7.82
CA ARG A 17 3.47 -19.50 -6.56
C ARG A 17 4.93 -19.03 -6.76
N PRO A 18 5.75 -19.66 -7.62
CA PRO A 18 7.11 -19.16 -7.87
C PRO A 18 7.14 -17.75 -8.46
N GLY A 19 6.23 -17.46 -9.41
CA GLY A 19 6.12 -16.14 -10.02
C GLY A 19 5.66 -15.07 -9.04
N VAL A 20 4.63 -15.37 -8.23
CA VAL A 20 4.13 -14.45 -7.20
C VAL A 20 5.21 -14.19 -6.14
N ALA A 21 5.96 -15.21 -5.72
CA ALA A 21 7.07 -15.03 -4.79
C ALA A 21 8.15 -14.10 -5.36
N ARG A 22 8.53 -14.26 -6.63
CA ARG A 22 9.49 -13.36 -7.28
C ARG A 22 8.98 -11.94 -7.39
N PHE A 23 7.71 -11.75 -7.76
CA PHE A 23 7.09 -10.44 -7.84
C PHE A 23 7.10 -9.72 -6.48
N LEU A 24 6.68 -10.42 -5.41
CA LEU A 24 6.68 -9.86 -4.06
C LEU A 24 8.09 -9.52 -3.56
N ALA A 25 9.11 -10.29 -3.96
CA ALA A 25 10.50 -9.97 -3.65
C ALA A 25 10.94 -8.63 -4.29
N VAL A 26 10.59 -8.39 -5.57
CA VAL A 26 10.86 -7.10 -6.22
C VAL A 26 10.10 -5.97 -5.52
N ALA A 27 8.83 -6.18 -5.17
CA ALA A 27 8.05 -5.18 -4.44
C ALA A 27 8.67 -4.84 -3.07
N ALA A 28 9.25 -5.83 -2.38
CA ALA A 28 9.96 -5.61 -1.13
C ALA A 28 11.24 -4.79 -1.32
N GLU A 29 12.00 -5.02 -2.40
CA GLU A 29 13.16 -4.20 -2.76
C GLU A 29 12.75 -2.73 -3.00
N MET A 30 11.63 -2.50 -3.69
CA MET A 30 11.09 -1.17 -3.92
C MET A 30 10.59 -0.51 -2.62
N ALA A 31 9.92 -1.27 -1.76
CA ALA A 31 9.44 -0.77 -0.46
C ALA A 31 10.61 -0.32 0.43
N ALA A 32 11.71 -1.07 0.45
CA ALA A 32 12.91 -0.70 1.22
C ALA A 32 13.50 0.65 0.78
N ILE A 33 13.41 1.00 -0.51
CA ILE A 33 13.83 2.32 -1.02
C ILE A 33 12.95 3.42 -0.43
N LEU A 34 11.63 3.19 -0.35
CA LEU A 34 10.68 4.17 0.19
C LEU A 34 10.82 4.33 1.71
N GLU A 35 11.02 3.25 2.44
CA GLU A 35 11.22 3.27 3.89
C GLU A 35 12.50 4.00 4.31
N ALA A 36 13.49 4.08 3.43
CA ALA A 36 14.72 4.84 3.67
C ALA A 36 14.55 6.37 3.50
N VAL A 37 13.41 6.83 2.96
CA VAL A 37 13.14 8.26 2.80
C VAL A 37 12.79 8.85 4.17
N PRO A 38 13.51 9.89 4.65
CA PRO A 38 13.16 10.55 5.90
C PRO A 38 11.81 11.25 5.74
N LEU A 39 10.84 10.86 6.56
CA LEU A 39 9.56 11.56 6.72
C LEU A 39 9.55 12.15 8.14
N ASP A 40 9.11 13.40 8.25
CA ASP A 40 8.84 13.97 9.56
C ASP A 40 7.60 13.30 10.16
N ASP A 41 7.67 12.86 11.43
CA ASP A 41 6.54 12.26 12.15
C ASP A 41 5.32 13.20 12.22
N ALA A 42 5.55 14.52 12.11
CA ALA A 42 4.50 15.53 12.03
C ALA A 42 3.94 15.74 10.61
N GLU A 43 4.59 15.19 9.57
CA GLU A 43 4.22 15.36 8.18
C GLU A 43 3.18 14.31 7.73
N LEU A 44 1.92 14.61 8.00
CA LEU A 44 0.75 13.84 7.57
C LEU A 44 0.18 14.31 6.23
N ALA A 45 0.99 15.01 5.42
CA ALA A 45 0.59 15.50 4.12
C ALA A 45 0.45 14.34 3.14
N LEU A 46 -0.70 13.67 3.18
CA LEU A 46 -1.10 12.74 2.13
C LEU A 46 -1.04 13.48 0.79
N ALA A 47 -0.59 12.79 -0.26
CA ALA A 47 -0.79 13.27 -1.62
C ALA A 47 -2.26 13.70 -1.79
N PRO A 48 -2.61 14.69 -2.61
CA PRO A 48 -3.98 15.17 -2.71
C PRO A 48 -4.86 14.08 -3.36
N VAL A 49 -5.41 13.16 -2.56
CA VAL A 49 -6.13 11.97 -3.07
C VAL A 49 -7.63 12.19 -3.24
N TYR A 50 -8.21 13.20 -2.58
CA TYR A 50 -9.63 13.50 -2.75
C TYR A 50 -9.94 14.94 -2.35
N ARG A 51 -10.64 15.68 -3.21
CA ARG A 51 -11.21 17.00 -2.91
C ARG A 51 -12.73 16.90 -3.00
N PRO A 52 -13.47 16.88 -1.87
CA PRO A 52 -14.93 16.90 -1.92
C PRO A 52 -15.40 18.18 -2.63
N PRO A 53 -16.54 18.14 -3.34
CA PRO A 53 -17.00 19.27 -4.15
C PRO A 53 -17.45 20.49 -3.34
N PHE A 54 -17.61 20.38 -2.01
CA PHE A 54 -18.01 21.48 -1.14
C PHE A 54 -17.10 21.56 0.10
N PRO A 55 -16.71 22.76 0.55
CA PRO A 55 -15.99 22.94 1.80
C PRO A 55 -16.84 22.46 2.98
N LYS A 56 -16.17 21.92 4.02
CA LYS A 56 -16.80 21.54 5.28
C LYS A 56 -17.56 22.76 5.80
N ALA A 57 -18.87 22.64 6.02
CA ALA A 57 -19.66 23.71 6.62
C ALA A 57 -19.02 24.07 7.98
N GLU A 58 -18.60 25.33 8.13
CA GLU A 58 -18.26 25.89 9.44
C GLU A 58 -19.54 25.88 10.28
N HIS A 59 -19.53 25.09 11.36
CA HIS A 59 -20.51 25.24 12.41
C HIS A 59 -20.17 26.54 13.16
N ALA A 60 -20.98 27.57 12.91
CA ALA A 60 -21.02 28.79 13.72
C ALA A 60 -21.56 28.51 15.12
#